data_AF-A0A350IP08-F1
#
_entry.id   AF-A0A350IP08-F1
#
_cell.length_a   1.000
_cell.length_b   1.000
_cell.length_c   1.000
_cell.angle_alpha   90.00
_cell.angle_beta   90.00
_cell.angle_gamma   90.00
#
_symmetry.space_group_name_H-M   'P 1'
#
loop_
_entity.id
_entity.type
_entity.pdbx_description
1 polymer ?
#
loop_
_entity_poly.entity_id
_entity_poly.type
_entity_poly.pdbx_seq_one_letter_code
_entity_poly.pdbx_strand_id
1 'polypeptide(L)'
;MPTPLLARRTGTVRVDGVWLQGQLDLRLLTLTAFAAEVPCDVATLRKALASGSISRRKAGDIFQALRRLPIEDGEIAYLLGVRQKTLL
;
A
#
# COMPACT_ATOMS: atom_id res chain seq x y z
N MET A 1 18.90 -31.27 -19.55
CA MET A 1 18.64 -31.03 -18.11
C MET A 1 17.33 -30.29 -17.99
N PRO A 2 16.31 -30.82 -17.30
CA PRO A 2 15.07 -30.08 -17.13
C PRO A 2 15.33 -28.93 -16.15
N THR A 3 15.23 -27.70 -16.63
CA THR A 3 15.12 -26.50 -15.80
C THR A 3 14.00 -26.78 -14.79
N PRO A 4 14.23 -26.68 -13.47
CA PRO A 4 13.13 -26.79 -12.53
C PRO A 4 12.22 -25.61 -12.83
N LEU A 5 11.10 -25.87 -13.51
CA LEU A 5 10.01 -24.94 -13.66
C LEU A 5 9.66 -24.48 -12.25
N LEU A 6 10.07 -23.24 -11.94
CA LEU A 6 9.85 -22.51 -10.70
C LEU A 6 8.60 -23.04 -10.00
N ALA A 7 8.81 -23.94 -9.04
CA ALA A 7 7.75 -24.60 -8.31
C ALA A 7 6.87 -23.50 -7.72
N ARG A 8 5.65 -23.43 -8.26
CA ARG A 8 4.49 -22.63 -7.83
C ARG A 8 4.70 -21.97 -6.47
N ARG A 9 5.18 -20.72 -6.46
CA ARG A 9 5.09 -19.84 -5.28
C ARG A 9 3.66 -19.28 -5.14
N THR A 10 2.65 -20.16 -5.21
CA THR A 10 1.25 -19.84 -4.88
C THR A 10 1.07 -19.93 -3.37
N GLY A 11 1.73 -19.02 -2.65
CA GLY A 11 1.57 -18.87 -1.21
C GLY A 11 0.64 -17.70 -0.89
N THR A 12 -0.15 -17.83 0.17
CA THR A 12 -0.80 -16.68 0.78
C THR A 12 0.12 -16.06 1.83
N VAL A 13 0.05 -14.75 1.99
CA VAL A 13 0.74 -13.98 3.04
C VAL A 13 -0.30 -13.16 3.79
N ARG A 14 -0.09 -13.00 5.09
CA ARG A 14 -0.84 -12.04 5.89
C ARG A 14 -0.21 -10.67 5.69
N VAL A 15 -1.03 -9.68 5.37
CA VAL A 15 -0.64 -8.27 5.38
C VAL A 15 -1.01 -7.71 6.75
N ASP A 16 -0.15 -6.86 7.30
CA ASP A 16 -0.50 -6.09 8.49
C ASP A 16 -1.47 -4.97 8.09
N GLY A 17 -2.73 -5.13 8.49
CA GLY A 17 -3.80 -4.19 8.15
C GLY A 17 -3.63 -2.82 8.79
N VAL A 18 -3.03 -2.74 9.99
CA VAL A 18 -2.76 -1.47 10.68
C VAL A 18 -1.68 -0.71 9.93
N TRP A 19 -0.60 -1.41 9.54
CA TRP A 19 0.44 -0.81 8.70
C TRP A 19 -0.13 -0.33 7.36
N LEU A 20 -0.96 -1.14 6.69
CA LEU A 20 -1.56 -0.78 5.41
C LEU A 20 -2.46 0.45 5.53
N GLN A 21 -3.29 0.52 6.58
CA GLN A 21 -4.13 1.69 6.85
C GLN A 21 -3.26 2.94 7.05
N GLY A 22 -2.21 2.86 7.88
CA GLY A 22 -1.30 3.99 8.08
C GLY A 22 -0.63 4.48 6.80
N GLN A 23 -0.31 3.58 5.86
CA GLN A 23 0.24 3.97 4.55
C GLN A 23 -0.77 4.71 3.66
N LEU A 24 -2.05 4.36 3.75
CA LEU A 24 -3.13 5.05 3.05
C LEU A 24 -3.40 6.42 3.67
N ASP A 25 -3.44 6.49 5.00
CA ASP A 25 -3.66 7.73 5.75
C ASP A 25 -2.56 8.76 5.46
N LEU A 26 -1.29 8.32 5.45
CA LEU A 26 -0.15 9.18 5.09
C LEU A 26 -0.25 9.78 3.69
N ARG A 27 -1.01 9.16 2.79
CA ARG A 27 -1.21 9.61 1.41
C ARG A 27 -2.58 10.23 1.19
N LEU A 28 -3.38 10.38 2.26
CA LEU A 28 -4.76 10.85 2.21
C LEU A 28 -5.62 10.07 1.19
N LEU A 29 -5.26 8.80 0.97
CA LEU A 29 -5.89 7.95 -0.03
C LEU A 29 -6.98 7.11 0.60
N THR A 30 -8.19 7.25 0.08
CA THR A 30 -9.25 6.28 0.38
C THR A 30 -8.90 4.92 -0.19
N LEU A 31 -9.43 3.85 0.41
CA LEU A 31 -9.26 2.49 -0.12
C LEU A 31 -9.70 2.38 -1.60
N THR A 32 -10.77 3.08 -1.97
CA THR A 32 -11.35 3.05 -3.32
C THR A 32 -10.44 3.78 -4.31
N ALA A 33 -9.87 4.92 -3.92
CA ALA A 33 -8.89 5.63 -4.73
C ALA A 33 -7.62 4.80 -4.92
N PHE A 34 -7.12 4.19 -3.85
CA PHE A 34 -5.96 3.31 -3.94
C PHE A 34 -6.24 2.07 -4.82
N ALA A 35 -7.45 1.51 -4.78
CA ALA A 35 -7.84 0.40 -5.64
C ALA A 35 -7.79 0.71 -7.14
N ALA A 36 -7.90 1.98 -7.54
CA ALA A 36 -7.74 2.39 -8.93
C ALA A 36 -6.26 2.31 -9.39
N GLU A 37 -5.33 2.42 -8.45
CA GLU A 37 -3.88 2.46 -8.70
C GLU A 37 -3.20 1.08 -8.64
N VAL A 38 -3.91 0.07 -8.12
CA VAL A 38 -3.36 -1.27 -7.92
C VAL A 38 -4.10 -2.27 -8.80
N PRO A 39 -3.41 -3.21 -9.47
CA PRO A 39 -4.04 -4.33 -10.16
C PRO A 39 -4.61 -5.37 -9.18
N CYS A 40 -5.43 -4.94 -8.23
CA CYS A 40 -6.16 -5.79 -7.30
C CYS A 40 -7.54 -5.18 -6.98
N ASP A 41 -8.51 -6.06 -6.77
CA ASP A 41 -9.89 -5.70 -6.47
C ASP A 41 -10.06 -5.16 -5.04
N VAL A 42 -11.03 -4.26 -4.85
CA VAL A 42 -11.37 -3.66 -3.55
C VAL A 42 -11.62 -4.73 -2.48
N ALA A 43 -12.21 -5.88 -2.84
CA ALA A 43 -12.44 -6.97 -1.90
C ALA A 43 -11.13 -7.56 -1.35
N THR A 44 -10.09 -7.69 -2.17
CA THR A 44 -8.75 -8.10 -1.70
C THR A 44 -8.15 -7.04 -0.79
N LEU A 45 -8.26 -5.77 -1.14
CA LEU A 45 -7.73 -4.68 -0.28
C LEU A 45 -8.43 -4.65 1.08
N ARG A 46 -9.76 -4.81 1.12
CA ARG A 46 -10.52 -4.95 2.37
C ARG A 46 -10.05 -6.15 3.19
N LYS A 47 -9.79 -7.28 2.52
CA LYS A 47 -9.24 -8.47 3.18
C LYS A 47 -7.85 -8.21 3.76
N ALA A 48 -7.00 -7.47 3.05
CA ALA A 48 -5.67 -7.09 3.52
C ALA A 48 -5.74 -6.14 4.72
N LEU A 49 -6.63 -5.13 4.68
CA LEU A 49 -6.91 -4.23 5.81
C LEU A 49 -7.44 -4.97 7.05
N ALA A 50 -8.23 -6.02 6.87
CA ALA A 50 -8.68 -6.88 7.96
C ALA A 50 -7.60 -7.86 8.46
N SER A 51 -6.32 -7.65 8.12
CA SER A 51 -5.20 -8.54 8.44
C SER A 51 -5.40 -9.98 7.98
N GLY A 52 -6.14 -10.15 6.88
CA GLY A 52 -6.43 -11.42 6.25
C GLY A 52 -5.29 -11.89 5.33
N SER A 53 -5.28 -13.18 5.04
CA SER A 53 -4.31 -13.78 4.11
C SER A 53 -4.72 -13.54 2.65
N ILE A 54 -3.83 -12.93 1.87
CA ILE A 54 -3.99 -12.67 0.42
C ILE A 54 -2.86 -13.36 -0.36
N SER A 55 -2.97 -13.46 -1.69
CA SER A 55 -1.88 -14.06 -2.48
C SER A 55 -0.63 -13.19 -2.40
N ARG A 56 0.55 -13.83 -2.39
CA ARG A 56 1.85 -13.12 -2.38
C ARG A 56 2.01 -12.15 -3.55
N ARG A 57 1.44 -12.48 -4.71
CA ARG A 57 1.42 -11.60 -5.89
C ARG A 57 0.67 -10.30 -5.58
N LYS A 58 -0.58 -10.39 -5.10
CA LYS A 58 -1.38 -9.22 -4.75
C LYS A 58 -0.74 -8.38 -3.65
N ALA A 59 -0.10 -9.01 -2.65
CA ALA A 59 0.67 -8.29 -1.64
C ALA A 59 1.86 -7.51 -2.24
N GLY A 60 2.55 -8.10 -3.22
CA GLY A 60 3.61 -7.42 -3.96
C GLY A 60 3.09 -6.25 -4.79
N ASP A 61 1.93 -6.40 -5.43
CA ASP A 61 1.28 -5.34 -6.20
C ASP A 61 0.90 -4.14 -5.32
N ILE A 62 0.33 -4.39 -4.14
CA ILE A 62 0.02 -3.37 -3.12
C ILE A 62 1.30 -2.61 -2.70
N PHE A 63 2.36 -3.35 -2.37
CA PHE A 63 3.62 -2.75 -1.93
C PHE A 63 4.27 -1.90 -3.05
N GLN A 64 4.23 -2.38 -4.29
CA GLN A 64 4.74 -1.61 -5.42
C GLN A 64 3.93 -0.35 -5.69
N ALA A 65 2.60 -0.40 -5.57
CA ALA A 65 1.76 0.78 -5.74
C ALA A 65 2.06 1.83 -4.67
N LEU A 66 2.15 1.44 -3.39
CA LEU A 66 2.53 2.35 -2.30
C LEU A 66 3.91 2.99 -2.51
N ARG A 67 4.86 2.27 -3.12
CA ARG A 67 6.18 2.84 -3.46
C ARG A 67 6.14 3.87 -4.57
N ARG A 68 5.17 3.81 -5.48
CA ARG A 68 5.02 4.76 -6.59
C ARG A 68 4.24 6.01 -6.19
N LEU A 69 3.43 5.90 -5.15
CA LEU A 69 2.65 7.01 -4.60
C LEU A 69 3.48 7.73 -3.55
N PRO A 70 4.02 8.93 -3.84
CA PRO A 70 4.75 9.70 -2.84
C PRO A 70 3.82 10.06 -1.68
N ILE A 71 4.39 10.19 -0.49
CA ILE A 71 3.70 10.81 0.64
C ILE A 71 3.70 12.31 0.31
N GLU A 72 2.51 12.93 0.29
CA GLU A 72 2.43 14.37 0.03
C GLU A 72 3.04 15.12 1.23
N ASP A 73 4.31 15.52 1.10
CA ASP A 73 5.06 16.31 2.10
C ASP A 73 4.39 17.65 2.44
N GLY A 74 3.37 18.07 1.68
CA GLY A 74 2.63 19.32 1.85
C GLY A 74 1.76 19.40 3.11
N GLU A 75 1.26 18.28 3.64
CA GLU A 75 0.35 18.28 4.79
C GLU A 75 1.01 17.85 6.12
N ILE A 76 2.18 17.22 6.08
CA ILE A 76 2.94 16.93 7.31
C ILE A 76 3.34 18.23 8.02
N ALA A 77 3.61 19.31 7.27
CA ALA A 77 3.83 20.64 7.84
C ALA A 77 2.58 21.22 8.53
N TYR A 78 1.38 20.93 8.01
CA TYR A 78 0.10 21.37 8.57
C TYR A 78 -0.22 20.60 9.86
N LEU A 79 0.06 19.30 9.91
CA LEU A 79 -0.15 18.46 11.10
C LEU A 79 0.93 18.64 12.18
N LEU A 80 2.16 19.00 11.82
CA LEU A 80 3.26 19.25 12.77
C LEU A 80 3.33 20.71 13.25
N GLY A 81 2.39 21.58 12.84
CA GLY A 81 2.35 22.98 13.29
C GLY A 81 3.61 23.79 12.92
N VAL A 82 4.38 23.35 11.93
CA VAL A 82 5.59 24.05 11.50
C VAL A 82 5.14 25.21 10.63
N ARG A 83 4.91 26.36 11.27
CA ARG A 83 4.78 27.66 10.60
C ARG A 83 5.94 27.80 9.61
N GLN A 84 5.64 27.75 8.31
CA GLN A 84 6.60 28.21 7.31
C GLN A 84 6.87 29.69 7.60
N LYS A 85 8.06 29.96 8.14
CA LYS A 85 8.60 31.32 8.12
C LYS A 85 8.94 31.59 6.66
N THR A 86 8.06 32.34 6.00
CA THR A 86 8.31 32.99 4.72
C THR A 86 9.68 33.66 4.78
N LEU A 87 10.61 33.20 3.96
CA LEU A 87 11.81 33.95 3.64
C LEU A 87 11.55 34.62 2.29
N LEU A 88 11.30 35.93 2.39
CA LEU A 88 11.56 36.91 1.34
C LEU A 88 13.05 36.88 0.96
#